data_AF-A0A6G3WTS0-F1
#
_entry.id   AF-A0A6G3WTS0-F1
#
_cell.length_a   1.000
_cell.length_b   1.000
_cell.length_c   1.000
_cell.angle_alpha   90.00
_cell.angle_beta   90.00
_cell.angle_gamma   90.00
#
_symmetry.space_group_name_H-M   'P 1'
#
loop_
_entity.id
_entity.type
_entity.pdbx_description
1 polymer ?
#
loop_
_entity_poly.entity_id
_entity_poly.type
_entity_poly.pdbx_seq_one_letter_code
_entity_poly.pdbx_strand_id
1 'polypeptide(L)'
;MTIPNVTHDWGVLKETVVGRVIDFTFPAELSAGVPASLGFLPERTRQNMPRWAGKLWSQADPEGYERCVGQVEGLAGFLTARGVGVHRPRALTDSELNLYDGGFSMQT
;
A
#
# COMPACT_ATOMS: atom_id res chain seq x y z
N MET A 1 -4.22 -17.71 22.39
CA MET A 1 -3.47 -17.06 21.29
C MET A 1 -2.45 -18.08 20.81
N THR A 2 -2.55 -18.55 19.56
CA THR A 2 -1.61 -19.50 18.98
C THR A 2 -0.33 -18.78 18.58
N ILE A 3 0.84 -19.37 18.82
CA ILE A 3 2.13 -18.78 18.43
C ILE A 3 2.29 -18.98 16.91
N PRO A 4 2.62 -17.93 16.13
CA PRO A 4 2.94 -18.08 14.71
C PRO A 4 4.12 -19.05 14.54
N ASN A 5 3.95 -20.07 13.70
CA ASN A 5 4.98 -21.06 13.43
C ASN A 5 5.24 -21.12 11.92
N VAL A 6 6.17 -20.28 11.46
CA VAL A 6 6.62 -20.21 10.07
C VAL A 6 8.11 -20.58 10.05
N THR A 7 8.46 -21.62 9.32
CA THR A 7 9.86 -22.08 9.21
C THR A 7 10.44 -21.88 7.81
N HIS A 8 9.59 -21.61 6.81
CA HIS A 8 9.94 -21.42 5.41
C HIS A 8 8.77 -20.79 4.65
N ASP A 9 9.07 -20.11 3.54
CA ASP A 9 8.09 -19.32 2.78
C ASP A 9 7.21 -20.16 1.83
N TRP A 10 7.62 -21.40 1.51
CA TRP A 10 6.92 -22.29 0.57
C TRP A 10 6.08 -23.38 1.26
N GLY A 11 5.86 -23.25 2.57
CA GLY A 11 5.03 -24.17 3.33
C GLY A 11 3.54 -24.04 3.01
N VAL A 12 2.72 -24.89 3.63
CA VAL A 12 1.26 -24.75 3.53
C VAL A 12 0.83 -23.51 4.30
N LEU A 13 0.26 -22.53 3.59
CA LEU A 13 -0.26 -21.31 4.18
C LEU A 13 -1.56 -21.61 4.96
N LYS A 14 -1.51 -21.46 6.29
CA LYS A 14 -2.67 -21.66 7.16
C LYS A 14 -3.36 -20.34 7.51
N GLU A 15 -2.57 -19.33 7.84
CA GLU A 15 -3.05 -18.00 8.22
C GLU A 15 -2.09 -16.93 7.66
N THR A 16 -2.62 -15.75 7.36
CA THR A 16 -1.82 -14.60 6.90
C THR A 16 -2.46 -13.28 7.29
N VAL A 17 -1.65 -12.22 7.32
CA VAL A 17 -2.15 -10.85 7.31
C VAL A 17 -2.14 -10.36 5.87
N VAL A 18 -3.27 -9.82 5.40
CA VAL A 18 -3.31 -9.06 4.16
C VAL A 18 -3.54 -7.60 4.53
N GLY A 19 -2.66 -6.71 4.08
CA GLY A 19 -2.77 -5.27 4.34
C GLY A 19 -3.95 -4.62 3.64
N ARG A 20 -4.31 -3.40 4.03
CA ARG A 20 -5.32 -2.58 3.33
C ARG A 20 -4.62 -1.56 2.46
N VAL A 21 -5.24 -1.23 1.34
CA VAL A 21 -4.82 -0.06 0.57
C VAL A 21 -5.17 1.17 1.40
N ILE A 22 -4.18 2.05 1.56
CA ILE A 22 -4.35 3.35 2.20
C ILE A 22 -4.36 4.42 1.13
N ASP A 23 -5.20 5.42 1.31
CA ASP A 23 -5.21 6.61 0.45
C ASP A 23 -4.18 7.60 0.96
N PHE A 24 -2.90 7.34 0.66
CA PHE A 24 -1.80 8.17 1.11
C PHE A 24 -1.70 9.46 0.29
N THR A 25 -1.12 10.49 0.90
CA THR A 25 -0.76 11.73 0.19
C THR A 25 0.60 11.56 -0.48
N PHE A 26 0.71 11.91 -1.76
CA PHE A 26 2.01 12.01 -2.41
C PHE A 26 2.83 13.15 -1.77
N PRO A 27 4.12 12.93 -1.42
CA PRO A 27 4.95 13.96 -0.83
C PRO A 27 4.98 15.25 -1.67
N ALA A 28 4.82 16.40 -1.03
CA ALA A 28 4.74 17.69 -1.71
C ALA A 28 6.04 18.06 -2.43
N GLU A 29 7.18 17.56 -1.92
CA GLU A 29 8.53 17.78 -2.46
C GLU A 29 8.71 17.19 -3.86
N LEU A 30 7.87 16.23 -4.27
CA LEU A 30 7.88 15.67 -5.62
C LEU A 30 7.58 16.73 -6.69
N SER A 31 6.97 17.86 -6.32
CA SER A 31 6.77 19.01 -7.21
C SER A 31 8.11 19.63 -7.68
N ALA A 32 9.18 19.51 -6.89
CA ALA A 32 10.53 19.96 -7.26
C ALA A 32 11.29 18.95 -8.13
N GLY A 33 10.71 17.77 -8.35
CA GLY A 33 11.31 16.68 -9.13
C GLY A 33 11.23 15.34 -8.41
N VAL A 34 11.33 14.26 -9.17
CA VAL A 34 11.31 12.89 -8.63
C VAL A 34 12.72 12.47 -8.25
N PRO A 35 12.99 12.07 -6.99
CA PRO A 35 14.29 11.58 -6.56
C PRO A 35 14.77 10.37 -7.38
N ALA A 36 16.07 10.28 -7.65
CA ALA A 36 16.66 9.15 -8.37
C ALA A 36 16.46 7.80 -7.65
N SER A 37 16.29 7.81 -6.33
CA SER A 37 15.96 6.62 -5.52
C SER A 37 14.63 5.98 -5.94
N LEU A 38 13.73 6.74 -6.57
CA LEU A 38 12.46 6.23 -7.12
C LEU A 38 12.57 5.78 -8.58
N GLY A 39 13.79 5.69 -9.13
CA GLY A 39 14.06 5.30 -10.53
C GLY A 39 13.54 3.92 -10.93
N PHE A 40 13.35 3.02 -9.94
CA PHE A 40 12.79 1.68 -10.16
C PHE A 40 11.30 1.69 -10.55
N LEU A 41 10.60 2.82 -10.34
CA LEU A 41 9.20 2.94 -10.69
C LEU A 41 8.99 3.00 -12.20
N PRO A 42 7.84 2.51 -12.71
CA PRO A 42 7.47 2.63 -14.11
C PRO A 42 7.57 4.08 -14.60
N GLU A 43 8.05 4.27 -15.83
CA GLU A 43 8.25 5.60 -16.43
C GLU A 43 6.96 6.45 -16.37
N ARG A 44 5.80 5.85 -16.69
CA ARG A 44 4.50 6.52 -16.59
C ARG A 44 4.24 7.07 -15.19
N THR A 45 4.57 6.32 -14.15
CA THR A 45 4.39 6.75 -12.75
C THR A 45 5.33 7.90 -12.44
N ARG A 46 6.62 7.77 -12.79
CA ARG A 46 7.63 8.82 -12.55
C ARG A 46 7.28 10.14 -13.23
N GLN A 47 6.79 10.11 -14.47
CA GLN A 47 6.43 11.34 -15.19
C GLN A 47 5.22 12.07 -14.61
N ASN A 48 4.30 11.35 -13.95
CA ASN A 48 3.11 11.95 -13.37
C ASN A 48 3.28 12.36 -11.90
N MET A 49 4.24 11.79 -11.18
CA MET A 49 4.50 12.08 -9.77
C MET A 49 4.60 13.59 -9.43
N PRO A 50 5.28 14.45 -10.23
CA PRO A 50 5.30 15.89 -9.94
C PRO A 50 3.92 16.55 -9.97
N ARG A 51 2.98 16.05 -10.79
CA ARG A 51 1.59 16.55 -10.88
C ARG A 51 0.69 16.01 -9.78
N TRP A 52 1.12 14.94 -9.14
CA TRP A 52 0.44 14.26 -8.04
C TRP A 52 0.88 14.75 -6.67
N ALA A 53 2.02 15.45 -6.59
CA ALA A 53 2.55 16.05 -5.37
C ALA A 53 1.47 16.76 -4.55
N GLY A 54 1.36 16.41 -3.26
CA GLY A 54 0.41 16.96 -2.30
C GLY A 54 -1.04 16.47 -2.45
N LYS A 55 -1.34 15.58 -3.40
CA LYS A 55 -2.67 15.00 -3.57
C LYS A 55 -2.76 13.62 -2.93
N LEU A 56 -3.96 13.27 -2.47
CA LEU A 56 -4.31 11.90 -2.15
C LEU A 56 -4.19 11.01 -3.39
N TRP A 57 -3.78 9.76 -3.22
CA TRP A 57 -3.65 8.84 -4.34
C TRP A 57 -4.96 8.67 -5.12
N SER A 58 -6.09 8.55 -4.43
CA SER A 58 -7.42 8.47 -5.02
C SER A 58 -7.78 9.67 -5.90
N GLN A 59 -7.18 10.84 -5.66
CA GLN A 59 -7.36 12.05 -6.47
C GLN A 59 -6.35 12.15 -7.60
N ALA A 60 -5.13 11.68 -7.35
CA ALA A 60 -4.02 11.79 -8.29
C ALA A 60 -4.13 10.76 -9.43
N ASP A 61 -4.50 9.53 -9.08
CA ASP A 61 -4.72 8.41 -9.99
C ASP A 61 -5.91 7.56 -9.50
N PRO A 62 -7.16 8.04 -9.69
CA PRO A 62 -8.36 7.36 -9.21
C PRO A 62 -8.48 5.92 -9.73
N GLU A 63 -8.19 5.71 -11.02
CA GLU A 63 -8.28 4.39 -11.65
C GLU A 63 -7.23 3.42 -11.09
N GLY A 64 -5.99 3.88 -10.89
CA GLY A 64 -4.95 3.09 -10.27
C GLY A 64 -5.26 2.73 -8.81
N TYR A 65 -5.78 3.70 -8.05
CA TYR A 65 -6.21 3.50 -6.67
C TYR A 65 -7.32 2.45 -6.56
N GLU A 66 -8.42 2.62 -7.29
CA GLU A 66 -9.56 1.69 -7.29
C GLU A 66 -9.15 0.28 -7.72
N ARG A 67 -8.28 0.18 -8.74
CA ARG A 67 -7.74 -1.10 -9.19
C ARG A 67 -6.92 -1.79 -8.10
N CYS A 68 -6.06 -1.05 -7.39
CA CYS A 68 -5.27 -1.61 -6.30
C CYS A 68 -6.17 -2.09 -5.16
N VAL A 69 -7.18 -1.28 -4.77
CA VAL A 69 -8.20 -1.68 -3.78
C VAL A 69 -8.85 -3.01 -4.19
N GLY A 70 -9.32 -3.10 -5.43
CA GLY A 70 -9.95 -4.31 -5.95
C GLY A 70 -9.02 -5.53 -5.95
N GLN A 71 -7.74 -5.36 -6.30
CA GLN A 71 -6.76 -6.44 -6.29
C GLN A 71 -6.49 -6.95 -4.87
N VAL A 72 -6.32 -6.05 -3.90
CA VAL A 72 -6.01 -6.41 -2.50
C VAL A 72 -7.22 -7.06 -1.81
N GLU A 73 -8.42 -6.51 -2.00
CA GLU A 73 -9.65 -7.13 -1.46
C GLU A 73 -9.94 -8.46 -2.16
N GLY A 74 -9.71 -8.54 -3.48
CA GLY A 74 -9.81 -9.78 -4.24
C GLY A 74 -8.85 -10.87 -3.74
N LEU A 75 -7.61 -10.52 -3.43
CA LEU A 75 -6.63 -11.44 -2.85
C LEU A 75 -7.10 -11.99 -1.49
N ALA A 76 -7.57 -11.11 -0.60
CA ALA A 76 -8.10 -11.51 0.71
C ALA A 76 -9.29 -12.48 0.57
N GLY A 77 -10.22 -12.18 -0.33
CA GLY A 77 -11.35 -13.07 -0.64
C GLY A 77 -10.91 -14.41 -1.23
N PHE A 78 -9.98 -14.40 -2.18
CA PHE A 78 -9.43 -15.59 -2.83
C PHE A 78 -8.76 -16.56 -1.84
N LEU A 79 -7.98 -16.03 -0.88
CA LEU A 79 -7.32 -16.82 0.16
C LEU A 79 -8.32 -17.37 1.17
N THR A 80 -9.28 -16.54 1.59
CA THR A 80 -10.36 -16.96 2.51
C THR A 80 -11.17 -18.10 1.91
N ALA A 81 -11.52 -18.02 0.63
CA ALA A 81 -12.24 -19.08 -0.10
C ALA A 81 -11.47 -20.41 -0.19
N ARG A 82 -10.15 -20.39 0.05
CA ARG A 82 -9.29 -21.59 0.10
C ARG A 82 -9.06 -22.11 1.51
N GLY A 83 -9.75 -21.54 2.51
CA GLY A 83 -9.62 -21.96 3.91
C GLY A 83 -8.40 -21.38 4.63
N VAL A 84 -7.72 -20.39 4.06
CA VAL A 84 -6.66 -19.65 4.75
C VAL A 84 -7.30 -18.64 5.70
N GLY A 85 -6.87 -18.61 6.97
CA GLY A 85 -7.26 -17.56 7.90
C GLY A 85 -6.66 -16.22 7.52
N VAL A 86 -7.47 -15.29 7.02
CA VAL A 86 -7.01 -13.95 6.62
C VAL A 86 -7.31 -12.93 7.71
N HIS A 87 -6.25 -12.35 8.27
CA HIS A 87 -6.32 -11.25 9.22
C HIS A 87 -6.18 -9.92 8.48
N ARG A 88 -7.00 -8.94 8.86
CA ARG A 88 -7.03 -7.60 8.26
C ARG A 88 -6.73 -6.55 9.33
N PRO A 89 -5.82 -5.60 9.11
CA PRO A 89 -5.74 -4.43 9.97
C PRO A 89 -7.06 -3.66 9.88
N ARG A 90 -7.41 -2.91 10.93
CA ARG A 90 -8.55 -1.99 10.83
C ARG A 90 -8.22 -0.85 9.86
N ALA A 91 -9.25 -0.18 9.36
CA ALA A 91 -9.04 1.11 8.71
C ALA A 91 -8.39 2.08 9.71
N LEU A 92 -7.38 2.82 9.23
CA LEU A 92 -6.80 3.92 9.98
C LEU A 92 -7.83 5.05 10.07
N THR A 93 -7.81 5.79 11.17
CA THR A 93 -8.57 7.04 11.29
C THR A 93 -7.84 8.15 10.52
N ASP A 94 -8.54 9.23 10.17
CA ASP A 94 -7.92 10.38 9.49
C ASP A 94 -6.71 10.92 10.27
N SER A 95 -6.80 10.97 11.59
CA SER A 95 -5.70 11.40 12.47
C SER A 95 -4.46 10.50 12.36
N GLU A 96 -4.65 9.20 12.13
CA GLU A 96 -3.55 8.25 11.97
C GLU A 96 -2.97 8.27 10.56
N LEU A 97 -3.78 8.57 9.56
CA LEU A 97 -3.31 8.80 8.19
C LEU A 97 -2.44 10.06 8.12
N ASN A 98 -2.84 11.13 8.82
CA ASN A 98 -2.08 12.39 8.86
C ASN A 98 -0.68 12.25 9.48
N LEU A 99 -0.41 11.18 10.27
CA LEU A 99 0.95 10.92 10.79
C LEU A 99 1.94 10.56 9.66
N TYR A 100 1.45 10.04 8.53
CA TYR A 100 2.29 9.72 7.37
C TYR A 100 2.67 10.96 6.56
N ASP A 101 1.91 12.06 6.66
CA ASP A 101 2.20 13.33 5.99
C ASP A 101 3.35 14.11 6.66
N GLY A 102 3.72 13.75 7.90
CA GLY A 102 4.80 14.38 8.68
C GLY A 102 6.22 14.00 8.26
N GLY A 103 6.38 13.36 7.10
CA GLY A 103 7.66 12.88 6.58
C GLY A 103 7.79 11.37 6.71
N PHE A 104 7.29 10.65 5.71
CA PHE A 104 7.67 9.26 5.50
C PHE A 104 9.17 9.20 5.15
N SER A 105 10.01 8.99 6.16
CA SER A 105 11.40 8.57 5.95
C SER A 105 11.37 7.07 5.66
N MET A 106 11.47 6.69 4.39
CA MET A 106 11.84 5.33 4.03
C MET A 106 13.27 5.13 4.55
N GLN A 107 13.42 4.58 5.76
CA GLN A 107 14.72 4.14 6.25
C GLN A 107 15.15 3.00 5.34
N THR A 108 16.06 3.30 4.41
CA THR A 108 16.85 2.32 3.67
C THR A 108 17.91 1.72 4.56
#